data_AF-A0A4V1K2Z6-F1
#
_entry.id   AF-A0A4V1K2Z6-F1
#
_cell.length_a   1.000
_cell.length_b   1.000
_cell.length_c   1.000
_cell.angle_alpha   90.00
_cell.angle_beta   90.00
_cell.angle_gamma   90.00
#
_symmetry.space_group_name_H-M   'P 1'
#
loop_
_entity.id
_entity.type
_entity.pdbx_description
1 polymer ?
#
loop_
_entity_poly.entity_id
_entity_poly.type
_entity_poly.pdbx_seq_one_letter_code
_entity_poly.pdbx_strand_id
1 'polypeptide(L)'
;RDGSERAQYYNRKGDNLRKTLLQAPLAFTRVTSRFTSSRKHPILGYSRPHMGVDYGAPTGTPVKAVGEGTVTKRGWAVGYGNQLIDQHVAGLESMYSHLSGSARGLRQGQRVRQGQIIGFVGSTGLPTGPHL
;
A
#
# COMPACT_ATOMS: atom_id res chain seq x y z
N ARG A 1 -7.65 16.72 29.48
CA ARG A 1 -6.40 16.35 28.76
C ARG A 1 -6.41 14.84 28.77
N ASP A 2 -7.07 14.24 27.79
CA ASP A 2 -7.66 12.90 27.99
C ASP A 2 -6.82 11.83 27.30
N GLY A 3 -6.45 10.85 28.12
CA GLY A 3 -5.51 9.78 27.81
C GLY A 3 -6.03 8.81 26.76
N SER A 4 -5.14 8.48 25.82
CA SER A 4 -5.20 7.21 25.09
C SER A 4 -3.79 6.81 24.67
N GLU A 5 -2.83 6.85 25.60
CA GLU A 5 -1.53 6.22 25.37
C GLU A 5 -1.73 4.71 25.37
N ARG A 6 -1.83 4.14 24.16
CA ARG A 6 -1.96 2.71 23.92
C ARG A 6 -0.69 2.00 24.40
N ALA A 7 -0.87 0.89 25.11
CA ALA A 7 0.23 0.03 25.53
C ALA A 7 1.15 -0.34 24.36
N GLN A 8 2.43 -0.01 24.52
CA GLN A 8 3.53 -0.38 23.63
C GLN A 8 4.30 -1.51 24.31
N TYR A 9 4.58 -2.57 23.57
CA TYR A 9 5.28 -3.74 24.09
C TYR A 9 6.68 -3.76 23.50
N TYR A 10 7.69 -3.95 24.33
CA TYR A 10 9.10 -3.93 23.93
C TYR A 10 9.79 -5.25 24.30
N ASN A 11 10.79 -5.65 23.52
CA ASN A 11 11.67 -6.75 23.89
C ASN A 11 12.70 -6.29 24.95
N ARG A 12 13.48 -7.23 25.49
CA ARG A 12 14.52 -6.95 26.51
C ARG A 12 15.63 -5.99 26.04
N LYS A 13 15.72 -5.68 24.74
CA LYS A 13 16.67 -4.74 24.13
C LYS A 13 16.07 -3.35 23.88
N GLY A 14 14.78 -3.15 24.18
CA GLY A 14 14.07 -1.90 23.94
C GLY A 14 13.47 -1.76 22.54
N ASP A 15 13.48 -2.82 21.72
CA ASP A 15 12.83 -2.78 20.40
C ASP A 15 11.33 -2.96 20.55
N ASN A 16 10.53 -2.16 19.85
CA ASN A 16 9.08 -2.29 19.84
C ASN A 16 8.67 -3.61 19.16
N LEU A 17 7.84 -4.41 19.84
CA LEU A 17 7.36 -5.72 19.39
C LEU A 17 6.24 -5.62 18.34
N ARG A 18 5.76 -4.42 18.01
CA ARG A 18 4.85 -4.23 16.88
C ARG A 18 5.62 -4.31 15.57
N LYS A 19 5.15 -5.15 14.64
CA LYS A 19 5.66 -5.16 13.26
C LYS A 19 5.44 -3.77 12.65
N THR A 20 6.52 -3.11 12.25
CA THR A 20 6.51 -1.79 11.61
C THR A 20 5.59 -1.74 10.39
N LEU A 21 5.46 -2.87 9.67
CA LEU A 21 4.61 -3.05 8.50
C LEU A 21 3.81 -4.36 8.59
N LEU A 22 2.58 -4.37 8.07
CA LEU A 22 1.79 -5.55 7.80
C LEU A 22 2.42 -6.32 6.64
N GLN A 23 2.27 -7.63 6.66
CA GLN A 23 2.77 -8.50 5.59
C GLN A 23 2.01 -8.30 4.28
N ALA A 24 0.75 -7.86 4.34
CA ALA A 24 -0.04 -7.51 3.15
C ALA A 24 -1.02 -6.37 3.46
N PRO A 25 -1.24 -5.45 2.50
CA PRO A 25 -2.16 -4.32 2.65
C PRO A 25 -3.65 -4.66 2.53
N LEU A 26 -4.03 -5.89 2.17
CA LEU A 26 -5.43 -6.32 2.09
C LEU A 26 -5.58 -7.82 2.40
N ALA A 27 -6.82 -8.25 2.62
CA ALA A 27 -7.17 -9.65 2.47
C ALA A 27 -7.25 -9.96 0.96
N PHE A 28 -6.25 -10.65 0.42
CA PHE A 28 -6.13 -10.96 -1.01
C PHE A 28 -6.45 -12.43 -1.27
N THR A 29 -6.94 -12.76 -2.46
CA THR A 29 -7.16 -14.16 -2.87
C THR A 29 -5.88 -14.79 -3.39
N ARG A 30 -5.03 -14.03 -4.09
CA ARG A 30 -3.74 -14.50 -4.60
C ARG A 30 -2.75 -13.35 -4.83
N VAL A 31 -1.45 -13.60 -4.61
CA VAL A 31 -0.38 -12.76 -5.17
C VAL A 31 -0.31 -13.06 -6.67
N THR A 32 -0.64 -12.07 -7.50
CA THR A 32 -0.68 -12.21 -8.97
C THR A 32 0.67 -11.93 -9.61
N SER A 33 1.50 -11.10 -8.97
CA SER A 33 2.88 -10.84 -9.38
C SER A 33 3.73 -10.53 -8.16
N ARG A 34 4.94 -11.08 -8.10
CA ARG A 34 5.89 -10.77 -7.03
C ARG A 34 6.79 -9.59 -7.42
N PHE A 35 7.44 -9.00 -6.42
CA PHE A 35 8.57 -8.10 -6.67
C PHE A 35 9.61 -8.85 -7.49
N THR A 36 10.02 -8.26 -8.61
CA THR A 36 11.13 -8.79 -9.41
C THR A 36 11.91 -7.64 -10.02
N SER A 37 13.23 -7.71 -9.94
CA SER A 37 14.14 -6.81 -10.65
C SER A 37 14.10 -7.01 -12.18
N SER A 38 13.40 -8.04 -12.66
CA SER A 38 13.36 -8.44 -14.07
C SER A 38 12.08 -9.26 -14.38
N ARG A 39 11.02 -8.61 -14.89
CA ARG A 39 9.84 -9.29 -15.46
C ARG A 39 9.88 -9.23 -16.98
N LYS A 40 9.95 -10.38 -17.64
CA LYS A 40 9.82 -10.49 -19.10
C LYS A 40 8.42 -10.01 -19.52
N HIS A 41 8.35 -8.97 -20.35
CA HIS A 41 7.08 -8.43 -20.84
C HIS A 41 6.42 -9.45 -21.79
N PRO A 42 5.23 -10.01 -21.46
CA PRO A 42 4.67 -11.16 -22.18
C PRO A 42 4.32 -10.87 -23.65
N ILE A 43 4.26 -9.59 -24.02
CA ILE A 43 3.91 -9.14 -25.38
C ILE A 43 5.10 -8.47 -26.11
N LEU A 44 6.09 -7.93 -25.39
CA LEU A 44 7.13 -7.04 -25.97
C LEU A 44 8.56 -7.60 -25.86
N GLY A 45 8.76 -8.74 -25.20
CA GLY A 45 10.05 -9.46 -25.20
C GLY A 45 11.16 -8.89 -24.30
N TYR A 46 11.12 -7.61 -23.91
CA TYR A 46 12.11 -7.01 -23.00
C TYR A 46 11.73 -7.19 -21.52
N SER A 47 12.73 -7.23 -20.65
CA SER A 47 12.51 -7.30 -19.21
C SER A 47 12.29 -5.92 -18.60
N ARG A 48 11.22 -5.73 -17.82
CA ARG A 48 11.01 -4.53 -17.00
C ARG A 48 10.94 -4.93 -15.53
N PRO A 49 11.63 -4.22 -14.63
CA PRO A 49 11.50 -4.46 -13.20
C PRO A 49 10.05 -4.22 -12.75
N HIS A 50 9.54 -5.13 -11.93
CA HIS A 50 8.29 -4.99 -11.21
C HIS A 50 8.64 -4.69 -9.75
N MET A 51 8.76 -3.41 -9.41
CA MET A 51 9.22 -2.95 -8.10
C MET A 51 8.10 -2.96 -7.04
N GLY A 52 7.07 -3.78 -7.25
CA GLY A 52 5.90 -3.93 -6.38
C GLY A 52 5.44 -5.38 -6.29
N VAL A 53 4.43 -5.63 -5.46
CA VAL A 53 3.74 -6.93 -5.38
C VAL A 53 2.31 -6.69 -5.82
N ASP A 54 1.87 -7.40 -6.86
CA ASP A 54 0.47 -7.31 -7.31
C ASP A 54 -0.37 -8.29 -6.52
N TYR A 55 -1.44 -7.78 -5.93
CA TYR A 55 -2.46 -8.56 -5.26
C TYR A 55 -3.73 -8.55 -6.11
N GLY A 56 -4.05 -9.69 -6.71
CA GLY A 56 -5.32 -9.87 -7.43
C GLY A 56 -6.48 -9.81 -6.44
N ALA A 57 -7.39 -8.89 -6.65
CA ALA A 57 -8.58 -8.72 -5.83
C ALA A 57 -9.69 -8.01 -6.62
N PRO A 58 -10.98 -8.27 -6.33
CA PRO A 58 -12.08 -7.56 -6.97
C PRO A 58 -12.01 -6.05 -6.75
N THR A 59 -12.42 -5.27 -7.75
CA THR A 59 -12.62 -3.82 -7.59
C THR A 59 -13.51 -3.52 -6.38
N GLY A 60 -13.13 -2.52 -5.57
CA GLY A 60 -13.82 -2.17 -4.33
C GLY A 60 -13.28 -2.87 -3.09
N THR A 61 -12.38 -3.85 -3.22
CA THR A 61 -11.75 -4.52 -2.06
C THR A 61 -11.01 -3.47 -1.20
N PRO A 62 -11.26 -3.40 0.13
CA PRO A 62 -10.61 -2.41 0.98
C PRO A 62 -9.09 -2.59 1.04
N VAL A 63 -8.37 -1.49 0.83
CA VAL A 63 -6.91 -1.40 0.93
C VAL A 63 -6.56 -0.72 2.25
N LYS A 64 -5.69 -1.35 3.03
CA LYS A 64 -5.25 -0.90 4.35
C LYS A 64 -3.80 -0.42 4.32
N ALA A 65 -3.51 0.61 5.09
CA ALA A 65 -2.14 1.06 5.31
C ALA A 65 -1.31 -0.07 5.96
N VAL A 66 -0.18 -0.43 5.36
CA VAL A 66 0.70 -1.47 5.90
C VAL A 66 1.35 -1.04 7.21
N GLY A 67 1.57 0.25 7.42
CA GLY A 67 2.21 0.77 8.63
C GLY A 67 1.59 2.07 9.07
N GLU A 68 1.98 2.53 10.26
CA GLU A 68 1.73 3.91 10.66
C GLU A 68 2.57 4.86 9.82
N GLY A 69 1.98 5.95 9.35
CA GLY A 69 2.66 6.87 8.44
C GLY A 69 1.86 8.14 8.15
N THR A 70 2.36 8.92 7.19
CA THR A 70 1.70 10.12 6.68
C THR A 70 1.49 9.98 5.18
N VAL A 71 0.28 10.28 4.70
CA VAL A 71 -0.04 10.28 3.27
C VAL A 71 0.74 11.41 2.60
N THR A 72 1.82 11.10 1.88
CA THR A 72 2.62 12.09 1.16
C THR A 72 2.08 12.36 -0.24
N LYS A 73 1.29 11.43 -0.80
CA LYS A 73 0.60 11.62 -2.08
C LYS A 73 -0.79 11.02 -2.07
N ARG A 74 -1.74 11.75 -2.67
CA ARG A 74 -3.07 11.26 -3.05
C ARG A 74 -3.46 11.88 -4.37
N GLY A 75 -3.51 11.09 -5.43
CA GLY A 75 -3.94 11.59 -6.74
C GLY A 75 -3.55 10.69 -7.91
N TRP A 76 -3.76 11.19 -9.11
CA TRP A 76 -3.46 10.49 -10.34
C TRP A 76 -1.95 10.44 -10.62
N ALA A 77 -1.48 9.31 -11.16
CA ALA A 77 -0.06 9.07 -11.43
C ALA A 77 0.15 8.23 -12.70
N VAL A 78 -0.24 8.76 -13.87
CA VAL A 78 -0.03 8.15 -15.20
C VAL A 78 -0.33 6.64 -15.18
N GLY A 79 0.67 5.78 -15.43
CA GLY A 79 0.51 4.33 -15.51
C GLY A 79 -0.01 3.68 -14.23
N TYR A 80 0.20 4.32 -13.07
CA TYR A 80 -0.28 3.84 -11.76
C TYR A 80 -1.74 4.21 -11.49
N GLY A 81 -2.38 5.07 -12.31
CA GLY A 81 -3.76 5.50 -12.08
C GLY A 81 -3.91 6.29 -10.78
N ASN A 82 -4.99 6.04 -10.04
CA ASN A 82 -5.15 6.61 -8.70
C ASN A 82 -4.15 5.97 -7.74
N GLN A 83 -3.29 6.80 -7.16
CA GLN A 83 -2.18 6.38 -6.32
C GLN A 83 -2.24 7.06 -4.95
N LEU A 84 -1.92 6.27 -3.93
CA LEU A 84 -1.59 6.75 -2.59
C LEU A 84 -0.14 6.39 -2.27
N ILE A 85 0.57 7.30 -1.61
CA ILE A 85 1.90 7.04 -1.05
C ILE A 85 1.87 7.44 0.42
N ASP A 86 2.27 6.52 1.28
CA ASP A 86 2.43 6.76 2.71
C ASP A 86 3.92 6.71 3.05
N GLN A 87 4.40 7.74 3.76
CA GLN A 87 5.74 7.75 4.33
C GLN A 87 5.70 7.30 5.79
N HIS A 88 6.59 6.38 6.11
CA HIS A 88 6.75 5.77 7.43
C HIS A 88 8.05 6.27 8.10
N VAL A 89 8.31 5.79 9.31
CA VAL A 89 9.56 6.02 10.02
C VAL A 89 10.78 5.48 9.24
N ALA A 90 11.97 6.01 9.53
CA ALA A 90 13.24 5.59 8.93
C ALA A 90 13.30 5.69 7.39
N GLY A 91 12.51 6.59 6.79
CA GLY A 91 12.55 6.86 5.35
C GLY A 91 11.85 5.80 4.48
N LEU A 92 11.14 4.85 5.09
CA LEU A 92 10.38 3.84 4.36
C LEU A 92 9.12 4.46 3.73
N GLU A 93 8.76 4.00 2.54
CA GLU A 93 7.53 4.40 1.85
C GLU A 93 6.74 3.18 1.39
N SER A 94 5.41 3.27 1.43
CA SER A 94 4.51 2.32 0.78
C SER A 94 3.70 3.02 -0.30
N MET A 95 3.58 2.37 -1.46
CA MET A 95 2.84 2.88 -2.62
C MET A 95 1.68 1.94 -2.93
N TYR A 96 0.50 2.52 -3.14
CA TYR A 96 -0.74 1.80 -3.44
C TYR A 96 -1.28 2.34 -4.76
N SER A 97 -1.31 1.51 -5.79
CA SER A 97 -1.60 1.94 -7.16
C SER A 97 -2.89 1.31 -7.68
N HIS A 98 -3.31 1.75 -8.87
CA HIS A 98 -4.47 1.23 -9.61
C HIS A 98 -5.81 1.35 -8.87
N LEU A 99 -5.87 2.17 -7.82
CA LEU A 99 -7.03 2.27 -6.93
C LEU A 99 -8.28 2.73 -7.70
N SER A 100 -9.46 2.25 -7.30
CA SER A 100 -10.73 2.81 -7.80
C SER A 100 -11.04 4.15 -7.14
N GLY A 101 -10.54 4.34 -5.91
CA GLY A 101 -10.67 5.57 -5.15
C GLY A 101 -9.94 5.50 -3.80
N SER A 102 -9.90 6.64 -3.13
CA SER A 102 -9.37 6.77 -1.75
C SER A 102 -10.49 6.71 -0.73
N ALA A 103 -10.17 6.36 0.51
CA ALA A 103 -11.11 6.37 1.63
C ALA A 103 -11.67 7.79 1.82
N ARG A 104 -12.95 7.87 2.23
CA ARG A 104 -13.63 9.14 2.44
C ARG A 104 -12.89 9.99 3.48
N GLY A 105 -12.64 11.25 3.12
CA GLY A 105 -11.96 12.19 3.99
C GLY A 105 -10.44 12.04 4.06
N LEU A 106 -9.86 11.05 3.37
CA LEU A 106 -8.41 10.90 3.28
C LEU A 106 -7.81 12.07 2.49
N ARG A 107 -6.79 12.72 3.05
CA ARG A 107 -6.10 13.87 2.45
C ARG A 107 -4.59 13.69 2.49
N GLN A 108 -3.89 14.35 1.57
CA GLN A 108 -2.43 14.49 1.65
C GLN A 108 -2.07 15.24 2.94
N GLY A 109 -0.98 14.82 3.59
CA GLY A 109 -0.55 15.29 4.91
C GLY A 109 -1.25 14.62 6.09
N GLN A 110 -2.26 13.77 5.86
CA GLN A 110 -2.97 13.09 6.93
C GLN A 110 -2.15 11.92 7.49
N ARG A 111 -2.15 11.75 8.81
CA ARG A 111 -1.61 10.56 9.46
C ARG A 111 -2.55 9.37 9.31
N VAL A 112 -1.98 8.22 8.98
CA VAL A 112 -2.67 6.93 8.88
C VAL A 112 -2.10 5.95 9.88
N ARG A 113 -2.97 5.11 10.43
CA ARG A 113 -2.58 4.02 11.33
C ARG A 113 -2.42 2.74 10.54
N GLN A 114 -1.52 1.86 10.99
CA GLN A 114 -1.45 0.49 10.48
C GLN A 114 -2.85 -0.17 10.50
N GLY A 115 -3.24 -0.78 9.37
CA GLY A 115 -4.54 -1.44 9.21
C GLY A 115 -5.73 -0.50 8.90
N GLN A 116 -5.53 0.82 8.91
CA GLN A 116 -6.55 1.79 8.52
C GLN A 116 -6.88 1.65 7.03
N ILE A 117 -8.17 1.66 6.67
CA ILE A 117 -8.59 1.69 5.27
C ILE A 117 -8.23 3.05 4.67
N ILE A 118 -7.46 3.03 3.59
CA ILE A 118 -6.96 4.21 2.87
C ILE A 118 -7.49 4.30 1.44
N GLY A 119 -7.96 3.20 0.87
CA GLY A 119 -8.51 3.19 -0.48
C GLY A 119 -9.15 1.86 -0.83
N PHE A 120 -9.39 1.68 -2.12
CA PHE A 120 -10.07 0.51 -2.65
C PHE A 120 -9.41 0.03 -3.92
N VAL A 121 -9.27 -1.28 -4.06
CA VAL A 121 -8.73 -1.93 -5.27
C VAL A 121 -9.50 -1.45 -6.49
N GLY A 122 -8.81 -1.20 -7.58
CA GLY A 122 -9.42 -0.79 -8.84
C GLY A 122 -8.67 -1.36 -10.03
N SER A 123 -8.88 -0.70 -11.17
CA SER A 123 -8.19 -1.00 -12.42
C SER A 123 -7.91 0.30 -13.17
N THR A 124 -7.47 1.34 -12.44
CA THR A 124 -7.13 2.64 -13.05
C THR A 124 -5.67 2.70 -13.52
N GLY A 125 -5.38 3.55 -14.50
CA GLY A 125 -4.03 3.66 -15.10
C GLY A 125 -3.85 2.68 -16.26
N LEU A 126 -2.76 1.91 -16.26
CA LEU A 126 -2.46 0.87 -17.26
C LEU A 126 -2.46 -0.57 -16.71
N PRO A 127 -3.49 -1.04 -15.98
CA PRO A 127 -3.56 -2.42 -15.49
C PRO A 127 -4.18 -3.38 -16.52
N THR A 128 -3.83 -4.67 -16.45
CA THR A 128 -4.48 -5.73 -17.26
C THR A 128 -5.77 -6.27 -16.64
N GLY A 129 -6.11 -5.82 -15.43
CA GLY A 129 -7.31 -6.22 -14.68
C GLY A 129 -7.25 -5.70 -13.24
N PRO A 130 -8.28 -5.93 -12.42
CA PRO A 130 -8.31 -5.43 -11.04
C PRO A 130 -7.21 -6.01 -10.14
N HIS A 131 -6.39 -5.14 -9.55
CA HIS A 131 -5.34 -5.49 -8.59
C HIS A 131 -4.92 -4.27 -7.75
N LEU A 132 -4.16 -4.54 -6.69
CA LEU A 132 -3.37 -3.55 -5.95
C LEU A 132 -1.88 -3.76 -6.20
#